data_AF-A0A821SZR3-F1
#
_entry.id   AF-A0A821SZR3-F1
#
_cell.length_a   1.000
_cell.length_b   1.000
_cell.length_c   1.000
_cell.angle_alpha   90.00
_cell.angle_beta   90.00
_cell.angle_gamma   90.00
#
_symmetry.space_group_name_H-M   'P 1'
#
loop_
_entity.id
_entity.type
_entity.pdbx_description
1 polymer ?
#
loop_
_entity_poly.entity_id
_entity_poly.type
_entity_poly.pdbx_seq_one_letter_code
_entity_poly.pdbx_strand_id
1 'polypeptide(L)'
;MIKASCLSSNRPLSGQLYKYTNVVKGWQQRWFAVDPETGILTYYLFDGPGDTVQPGQPARGEAHLAGAVICPSDEDSKTFTINCASGDMLKLRATDARARQEWVNGLRAIAEVHTKAMGANPPLQPREQLAVHDAMASARQQLQTTELSDAALARCIESSDSPFTHTDPDLLLLKATSAASMQCLLQCLGILMRQQQYATATIKNSNNDSH
;
A
#
# COMPACT_ATOMS: atom_id res chain seq x y z
N MET A 1 25.09 -17.13 -14.04
CA MET A 1 25.57 -16.30 -12.92
C MET A 1 25.79 -14.89 -13.44
N ILE A 2 24.81 -14.00 -13.31
CA ILE A 2 24.97 -12.59 -13.68
C ILE A 2 24.99 -11.80 -12.38
N LYS A 3 26.18 -11.30 -12.00
CA LYS A 3 26.34 -10.30 -10.93
C LYS A 3 25.78 -8.99 -11.46
N ALA A 4 24.66 -8.54 -10.88
CA ALA A 4 24.19 -7.18 -11.04
C ALA A 4 25.07 -6.25 -10.20
N SER A 5 26.17 -5.79 -10.79
CA SER A 5 27.02 -4.74 -10.22
C SER A 5 26.55 -3.37 -10.70
N CYS A 6 25.59 -2.79 -9.99
CA CYS A 6 25.27 -1.36 -10.07
C CYS A 6 24.35 -0.89 -8.92
N LEU A 7 24.84 -0.93 -7.67
CA LEU A 7 24.35 -0.03 -6.61
C LEU A 7 25.54 0.45 -5.77
N SER A 8 25.89 1.72 -5.96
CA SER A 8 26.84 2.46 -5.14
C SER A 8 26.40 2.49 -3.68
N SER A 9 27.32 2.15 -2.78
CA SER A 9 27.27 2.36 -1.32
C SER A 9 26.04 1.77 -0.60
N ASN A 10 26.02 0.45 -0.43
CA ASN A 10 25.11 -0.25 0.49
C ASN A 10 25.46 0.10 1.95
N ARG A 11 25.02 1.26 2.43
CA ARG A 11 24.77 1.40 3.87
C ARG A 11 23.44 0.68 4.11
N PRO A 12 23.38 -0.38 4.94
CA PRO A 12 22.12 -1.03 5.24
C PRO A 12 21.16 0.02 5.77
N LEU A 13 19.95 0.07 5.21
CA LEU A 13 18.92 1.03 5.64
C LEU A 13 18.38 0.55 6.99
N SER A 14 19.07 0.96 8.05
CA SER A 14 18.74 0.63 9.42
C SER A 14 18.88 1.85 10.32
N GLY A 15 18.11 1.86 11.40
CA GLY A 15 18.07 2.98 12.33
C GLY A 15 16.81 3.02 13.18
N GLN A 16 16.77 4.01 14.06
CA GLN A 16 15.65 4.23 14.97
C GLN A 16 14.53 5.01 14.27
N LEU A 17 13.30 4.50 14.40
CA LEU A 17 12.07 5.21 14.02
C LEU A 17 11.03 5.06 15.12
N TYR A 18 10.07 5.98 15.16
CA TYR A 18 8.88 5.81 15.99
C TYR A 18 7.79 5.11 15.19
N LYS A 19 7.28 4.00 15.71
CA LYS A 19 6.14 3.26 15.16
C LYS A 19 4.88 3.64 15.93
N TYR A 20 3.82 4.01 15.22
CA TYR A 20 2.51 4.14 15.84
C TYR A 20 1.93 2.75 16.16
N THR A 21 1.42 2.57 17.38
CA THR A 21 0.94 1.26 17.85
C THR A 21 -0.58 1.23 18.02
N ASN A 22 -1.13 2.06 18.89
CA ASN A 22 -2.56 2.28 19.07
C ASN A 22 -2.80 3.59 19.84
N VAL A 23 -4.06 3.95 20.06
CA VAL A 23 -4.42 5.19 20.78
C VAL A 23 -3.94 5.23 22.24
N VAL A 24 -3.73 4.07 22.87
CA VAL A 24 -3.31 3.97 24.28
C VAL A 24 -1.79 4.13 24.42
N LYS A 25 -1.01 3.39 23.62
CA LYS A 25 0.46 3.37 23.66
C LYS A 25 1.09 4.43 22.76
N GLY A 26 0.36 4.95 21.78
CA GLY A 26 0.82 5.97 20.85
C GLY A 26 2.05 5.56 20.04
N TRP A 27 2.97 6.51 19.91
CA TRP A 27 4.25 6.36 19.23
C TRP A 27 5.29 5.66 20.11
N GLN A 28 5.95 4.66 19.55
CA GLN A 28 6.91 3.84 20.28
C GLN A 28 8.20 3.71 19.47
N GLN A 29 9.34 3.98 20.10
CA GLN A 29 10.64 3.87 19.45
C GLN A 29 10.96 2.40 19.16
N ARG A 30 11.37 2.12 17.92
CA ARG A 30 11.76 0.78 17.47
C ARG A 30 12.98 0.91 16.57
N TRP A 31 13.83 -0.11 16.63
CA TRP A 31 14.90 -0.24 15.64
C TRP A 31 14.33 -0.90 14.40
N PHE A 32 14.56 -0.31 13.24
CA PHE A 32 14.19 -0.86 11.94
C PHE A 32 15.45 -1.21 11.17
N ALA A 33 15.40 -2.31 10.43
CA ALA A 33 16.42 -2.69 9.48
C ALA A 33 15.76 -3.27 8.23
N VAL A 34 16.23 -2.84 7.07
CA VAL A 34 15.83 -3.42 5.80
C VAL A 34 16.94 -4.31 5.30
N ASP A 35 16.58 -5.52 4.94
CA ASP A 35 17.43 -6.39 4.14
C ASP A 35 17.20 -6.08 2.65
N PRO A 36 18.16 -5.48 1.93
CA PRO A 36 18.00 -5.13 0.53
C PRO A 36 17.94 -6.37 -0.39
N GLU A 37 18.47 -7.52 0.03
CA GLU A 37 18.48 -8.75 -0.77
C GLU A 37 17.13 -9.45 -0.74
N THR A 38 16.47 -9.48 0.41
CA THR A 38 15.14 -10.11 0.57
C THR A 38 13.99 -9.12 0.40
N GLY A 39 14.25 -7.82 0.55
CA GLY A 39 13.20 -6.80 0.49
C GLY A 39 12.31 -6.78 1.74
N ILE A 40 12.79 -7.35 2.85
CA ILE A 40 12.06 -7.44 4.11
C ILE A 40 12.49 -6.30 5.04
N LEU A 41 11.53 -5.56 5.56
CA LEU A 41 11.69 -4.60 6.64
C LEU A 41 11.36 -5.28 7.96
N THR A 42 12.35 -5.42 8.83
CA THR A 42 12.19 -6.01 10.17
C THR A 42 12.31 -4.94 11.24
N TYR A 43 11.52 -5.06 12.31
CA TYR A 43 11.62 -4.15 13.46
C TYR A 43 11.76 -4.88 14.79
N TYR A 44 12.53 -4.27 15.69
CA TYR A 44 12.91 -4.81 16.99
C TYR A 44 12.55 -3.82 18.09
N LEU A 45 12.41 -4.32 19.33
CA LEU A 45 12.33 -3.42 20.50
C LEU A 45 13.67 -2.67 20.62
N PHE A 46 13.61 -1.40 21.01
CA PHE A 46 14.81 -0.63 21.29
C PHE A 46 14.94 -0.52 22.81
N ASP A 47 15.96 -1.17 23.39
CA ASP A 47 16.10 -1.31 24.86
C ASP A 47 17.53 -1.02 25.36
N GLY A 48 18.31 -0.19 24.65
CA GLY A 48 19.67 0.12 25.10
C GLY A 48 20.30 1.37 24.50
N PRO A 49 21.38 1.90 25.11
CA PRO A 49 22.03 3.16 24.71
C PRO A 49 22.92 3.06 23.46
N GLY A 50 22.83 1.96 22.70
CA GLY A 50 23.62 1.73 21.47
C GLY A 50 22.72 1.74 20.24
N ASP A 51 23.22 2.31 19.15
CA ASP A 51 22.56 2.36 17.83
C ASP A 51 22.58 0.98 17.12
N THR A 52 22.39 -0.11 17.88
CA THR A 52 22.52 -1.49 17.41
C THR A 52 21.55 -2.42 18.13
N VAL A 53 20.91 -3.32 17.38
CA VAL A 53 20.11 -4.43 17.92
C VAL A 53 21.03 -5.39 18.67
N GLN A 54 20.61 -5.87 19.84
CA GLN A 54 21.41 -6.86 20.58
C GLN A 54 21.41 -8.21 19.84
N PRO A 55 22.56 -8.91 19.76
CA PRO A 55 22.61 -10.25 19.16
C PRO A 55 21.61 -11.20 19.84
N GLY A 56 20.74 -11.85 19.06
CA GLY A 56 19.74 -12.78 19.57
C GLY A 56 18.39 -12.17 19.98
N GLN A 57 18.21 -10.85 19.80
CA GLN A 57 16.91 -10.23 20.06
C GLN A 57 15.87 -10.66 19.02
N PRO A 58 14.69 -11.16 19.44
CA PRO A 58 13.66 -11.60 18.49
C PRO A 58 13.07 -10.41 17.73
N ALA A 59 12.87 -10.60 16.42
CA ALA A 59 12.10 -9.68 15.60
C ALA A 59 10.69 -9.53 16.19
N ARG A 60 10.22 -8.28 16.32
CA ARG A 60 8.86 -8.02 16.79
C ARG A 60 7.84 -8.10 15.67
N GLY A 61 8.28 -7.86 14.44
CA GLY A 61 7.51 -8.08 13.24
C GLY A 61 8.31 -7.74 11.99
N GLU A 62 7.77 -8.18 10.87
CA GLU A 62 8.38 -8.06 9.54
C GLU A 62 7.33 -7.55 8.56
N ALA A 63 7.78 -6.87 7.51
CA ALA A 63 6.94 -6.34 6.45
C ALA A 63 7.65 -6.52 5.10
N HIS A 64 6.94 -7.09 4.12
CA HIS A 64 7.46 -7.24 2.77
C HIS A 64 7.29 -5.92 2.01
N LEU A 65 8.40 -5.42 1.45
CA LEU A 65 8.39 -4.17 0.69
C LEU A 65 8.00 -4.36 -0.78
N ALA A 66 7.97 -5.60 -1.26
CA ALA A 66 7.52 -5.90 -2.62
C ALA A 66 6.04 -5.53 -2.80
N GLY A 67 5.74 -4.68 -3.77
CA GLY A 67 4.42 -4.09 -3.98
C GLY A 67 4.00 -3.06 -2.92
N ALA A 68 4.88 -2.70 -1.97
CA ALA A 68 4.54 -1.72 -0.93
C ALA A 68 4.58 -0.28 -1.46
N VAL A 69 3.66 0.55 -0.98
CA VAL A 69 3.57 1.97 -1.32
C VAL A 69 3.96 2.82 -0.11
N ILE A 70 5.01 3.63 -0.28
CA ILE A 70 5.54 4.52 0.75
C ILE A 70 5.02 5.94 0.53
N CYS A 71 4.22 6.44 1.48
CA CYS A 71 3.55 7.74 1.43
C CYS A 71 4.07 8.69 2.53
N PRO A 72 4.85 9.72 2.19
CA PRO A 72 5.12 10.84 3.09
C PRO A 72 3.83 11.51 3.53
N SER A 73 3.76 11.91 4.80
CA SER A 73 2.65 12.73 5.30
C SER A 73 2.76 14.17 4.81
N ASP A 74 1.61 14.79 4.54
CA ASP A 74 1.43 16.21 4.26
C ASP A 74 1.16 17.05 5.53
N GLU A 75 0.65 16.41 6.59
CA GLU A 75 0.41 17.04 7.90
C GLU A 75 1.70 17.49 8.61
N ASP A 76 2.79 16.72 8.45
CA ASP A 76 4.07 17.04 9.09
C ASP A 76 5.30 16.58 8.29
N SER A 77 6.47 17.14 8.66
CA SER A 77 7.72 16.91 7.92
C SER A 77 8.48 15.64 8.33
N LYS A 78 7.97 14.82 9.25
CA LYS A 78 8.69 13.68 9.87
C LYS A 78 7.97 12.34 9.72
N THR A 79 6.68 12.34 9.42
CA THR A 79 5.83 11.16 9.37
C THR A 79 5.68 10.63 7.94
N PHE A 80 5.56 9.31 7.82
CA PHE A 80 5.26 8.61 6.58
C PHE A 80 4.56 7.27 6.88
N THR A 81 3.89 6.70 5.88
CA THR A 81 3.26 5.39 5.97
C THR A 81 3.86 4.43 4.96
N ILE A 82 3.89 3.15 5.34
CA ILE A 82 4.19 2.03 4.45
C ILE A 82 2.90 1.22 4.35
N ASN A 83 2.36 1.12 3.14
CA ASN A 83 1.19 0.31 2.83
C ASN A 83 1.69 -0.93 2.11
N CYS A 84 1.74 -2.06 2.81
CA CYS A 84 2.23 -3.31 2.26
C CYS A 84 1.19 -3.93 1.33
N ALA A 85 1.64 -4.69 0.33
CA ALA A 85 0.74 -5.44 -0.55
C ALA A 85 -0.09 -6.51 0.20
N SER A 86 0.36 -6.92 1.39
CA SER A 86 -0.39 -7.81 2.30
C SER A 86 -1.64 -7.17 2.90
N GLY A 87 -1.79 -5.84 2.81
CA GLY A 87 -2.84 -5.07 3.48
C GLY A 87 -2.40 -4.49 4.82
N ASP A 88 -1.21 -4.84 5.32
CA ASP A 88 -0.66 -4.26 6.54
C ASP A 88 -0.20 -2.81 6.32
N MET A 89 -0.49 -1.94 7.29
CA MET A 89 -0.05 -0.55 7.28
C MET A 89 0.86 -0.23 8.48
N LEU A 90 2.04 0.31 8.21
CA LEU A 90 2.94 0.86 9.23
C LEU A 90 2.97 2.38 9.14
N LYS A 91 2.50 3.06 10.19
CA LYS A 91 2.69 4.51 10.37
C LYS A 91 3.97 4.76 11.16
N LEU A 92 4.94 5.42 10.52
CA LEU A 92 6.29 5.62 11.01
C LEU A 92 6.64 7.11 11.07
N ARG A 93 7.54 7.47 11.99
CA ARG A 93 8.03 8.84 12.16
C ARG A 93 9.52 8.85 12.39
N ALA A 94 10.23 9.66 11.60
CA ALA A 94 11.66 9.88 11.71
C ALA A 94 12.00 11.00 12.71
N THR A 95 13.27 11.15 13.04
CA THR A 95 13.78 12.18 13.96
C THR A 95 13.60 13.60 13.40
N ASP A 96 13.79 13.75 12.09
CA ASP A 96 13.71 15.00 11.36
C ASP A 96 13.32 14.79 9.88
N ALA A 97 13.17 15.88 9.15
CA ALA A 97 12.70 15.86 7.77
C ALA A 97 13.70 15.25 6.78
N ARG A 98 15.00 15.38 7.07
CA ARG A 98 16.05 14.78 6.25
C ARG A 98 16.09 13.27 6.46
N ALA A 99 16.09 12.81 7.70
CA ALA A 99 16.01 11.40 8.05
C ALA A 99 14.76 10.76 7.45
N ARG A 100 13.60 11.44 7.51
CA ARG A 100 12.38 10.99 6.82
C ARG A 100 12.63 10.78 5.33
N GLN A 101 13.25 11.75 4.66
CA GLN A 101 13.49 11.67 3.21
C GLN A 101 14.46 10.54 2.84
N GLU A 102 15.50 10.33 3.64
CA GLU A 102 16.46 9.22 3.46
C GLU A 102 15.74 7.87 3.58
N TRP A 103 14.89 7.68 4.61
CA TRP A 103 14.07 6.49 4.77
C TRP A 103 13.09 6.29 3.62
N VAL A 104 12.34 7.33 3.24
CA VAL A 104 11.36 7.26 2.15
C VAL A 104 12.04 6.87 0.83
N ASN A 105 13.17 7.51 0.51
CA ASN A 105 13.90 7.24 -0.73
C ASN A 105 14.46 5.80 -0.74
N GLY A 106 15.09 5.38 0.35
CA GLY A 106 15.66 4.05 0.47
C GLY A 106 14.59 2.95 0.40
N LEU A 107 13.49 3.10 1.14
CA LEU A 107 12.37 2.16 1.12
C LEU A 107 11.71 2.08 -0.26
N ARG A 108 11.51 3.21 -0.95
CA ARG A 108 10.96 3.23 -2.31
C ARG A 108 11.88 2.53 -3.31
N ALA A 109 13.18 2.76 -3.24
CA ALA A 109 14.14 2.10 -4.12
C ALA A 109 14.11 0.58 -3.95
N ILE A 110 14.09 0.09 -2.70
CA ILE A 110 14.03 -1.35 -2.41
C ILE A 110 12.68 -1.92 -2.84
N ALA A 111 11.57 -1.26 -2.50
CA ALA A 111 10.23 -1.67 -2.91
C ALA A 111 10.13 -1.76 -4.44
N GLU A 112 10.65 -0.79 -5.19
CA GLU A 112 10.63 -0.78 -6.66
C GLU A 112 11.42 -1.96 -7.26
N VAL A 113 12.64 -2.20 -6.78
CA VAL A 113 13.48 -3.33 -7.23
C VAL A 113 12.76 -4.65 -7.01
N HIS A 114 12.21 -4.86 -5.82
CA HIS A 114 11.52 -6.10 -5.47
C HIS A 114 10.16 -6.25 -6.15
N THR A 115 9.45 -5.15 -6.40
CA THR A 115 8.20 -5.17 -7.19
C THR A 115 8.46 -5.55 -8.64
N LYS A 116 9.53 -5.03 -9.25
CA LYS A 116 9.94 -5.41 -10.62
C LYS A 116 10.36 -6.87 -10.69
N ALA A 117 11.06 -7.38 -9.67
CA ALA A 117 11.41 -8.79 -9.57
C ALA A 117 10.16 -9.68 -9.37
N MET A 118 9.16 -9.25 -8.58
CA MET A 118 7.87 -9.93 -8.48
C MET A 118 7.09 -9.95 -9.79
N GLY A 119 7.12 -8.86 -10.56
CA GLY A 119 6.48 -8.77 -11.88
C GLY A 119 7.12 -9.66 -12.95
N ALA A 120 8.31 -10.21 -12.67
CA ALA A 120 9.01 -11.16 -13.53
C ALA A 120 8.76 -12.64 -13.16
N ASN A 121 7.82 -12.93 -12.24
CA ASN A 121 7.56 -14.29 -11.79
C ASN A 121 6.75 -15.13 -12.79
N PRO A 122 6.96 -16.47 -12.78
CA PRO A 122 6.18 -17.44 -13.56
C PRO A 122 4.67 -17.32 -13.28
N PRO A 123 3.81 -17.84 -14.17
CA PRO A 123 2.36 -17.73 -14.03
C PRO A 123 1.90 -18.11 -12.62
N LEU A 124 1.08 -17.22 -12.02
CA LEU A 124 0.45 -17.41 -10.71
C LEU A 124 -0.10 -18.84 -10.58
N GLN A 125 0.03 -19.44 -9.40
CA GLN A 125 -0.51 -20.79 -9.22
C GLN A 125 -2.04 -20.78 -9.43
N PRO A 126 -2.65 -21.86 -9.93
CA PRO A 126 -4.10 -21.91 -10.20
C PRO A 126 -4.97 -21.49 -9.00
N ARG A 127 -4.53 -21.79 -7.78
CA ARG A 127 -5.19 -21.39 -6.53
C ARG A 127 -5.19 -19.87 -6.33
N GLU A 128 -4.10 -19.20 -6.68
CA GLU A 128 -3.97 -17.75 -6.56
C GLU A 128 -4.76 -17.04 -7.67
N GLN A 129 -4.78 -17.61 -8.87
CA GLN A 129 -5.61 -17.10 -9.97
C GLN A 129 -7.11 -17.14 -9.61
N LEU A 130 -7.57 -18.23 -8.99
CA LEU A 130 -8.94 -18.34 -8.50
C LEU A 130 -9.23 -17.32 -7.40
N ALA A 131 -8.32 -17.16 -6.43
CA ALA A 131 -8.47 -16.16 -5.38
C ALA A 131 -8.56 -14.73 -5.92
N VAL A 132 -7.76 -14.38 -6.95
CA VAL A 132 -7.86 -13.08 -7.62
C VAL A 132 -9.20 -12.92 -8.34
N HIS A 133 -9.68 -13.95 -9.03
CA HIS A 133 -10.97 -13.94 -9.70
C HIS A 133 -12.12 -13.71 -8.69
N ASP A 134 -12.12 -14.43 -7.57
CA ASP A 134 -13.12 -14.29 -6.52
C ASP A 134 -13.06 -12.92 -5.86
N ALA A 135 -11.86 -12.39 -5.59
CA ALA A 135 -11.68 -11.05 -5.06
C ALA A 135 -12.23 -9.98 -6.02
N MET A 136 -12.00 -10.11 -7.33
CA MET A 136 -12.56 -9.19 -8.33
C MET A 136 -14.09 -9.30 -8.45
N ALA A 137 -14.64 -10.52 -8.37
CA ALA A 137 -16.09 -10.72 -8.36
C ALA A 137 -16.71 -10.06 -7.12
N SER A 138 -16.08 -10.22 -5.95
CA SER A 138 -16.50 -9.56 -4.71
C SER A 138 -16.43 -8.03 -4.83
N ALA A 139 -15.33 -7.48 -5.37
CA ALA A 139 -15.18 -6.04 -5.58
C ALA A 139 -16.26 -5.46 -6.50
N ARG A 140 -16.61 -6.16 -7.59
CA ARG A 140 -17.73 -5.78 -8.47
C ARG A 140 -19.06 -5.73 -7.73
N GLN A 141 -19.37 -6.76 -6.97
CA GLN A 141 -20.62 -6.84 -6.23
C GLN A 141 -20.72 -5.75 -5.16
N GLN A 142 -19.62 -5.48 -4.46
CA GLN A 142 -19.54 -4.37 -3.50
C GLN A 142 -19.79 -3.03 -4.19
N LEU A 143 -19.14 -2.76 -5.33
CA LEU A 143 -19.34 -1.51 -6.07
C LEU A 143 -20.77 -1.35 -6.58
N GLN A 144 -21.41 -2.41 -7.06
CA GLN A 144 -22.82 -2.37 -7.43
C GLN A 144 -23.72 -2.01 -6.24
N THR A 145 -23.40 -2.53 -5.06
CA THR A 145 -24.14 -2.19 -3.82
C THR A 145 -23.91 -0.74 -3.42
N THR A 146 -22.69 -0.24 -3.56
CA THR A 146 -22.35 1.17 -3.32
C THR A 146 -23.09 2.07 -4.32
N GLU A 147 -23.18 1.69 -5.59
CA GLU A 147 -23.93 2.41 -6.64
C GLU A 147 -25.40 2.63 -6.29
N LEU A 148 -26.07 1.58 -5.81
CA LEU A 148 -27.45 1.69 -5.34
C LEU A 148 -27.56 2.63 -4.13
N SER A 149 -26.55 2.64 -3.27
CA SER A 149 -26.51 3.50 -2.08
C SER A 149 -26.31 4.98 -2.44
N ASP A 150 -25.46 5.29 -3.43
CA ASP A 150 -25.29 6.66 -3.95
C ASP A 150 -26.55 7.16 -4.66
N ALA A 151 -27.19 6.31 -5.47
CA ALA A 151 -28.47 6.64 -6.08
C ALA A 151 -29.58 6.88 -5.04
N ALA A 152 -29.57 6.15 -3.92
CA ALA A 152 -30.47 6.40 -2.80
C ALA A 152 -30.15 7.74 -2.10
N LEU A 153 -28.86 8.02 -1.84
CA LEU A 153 -28.41 9.28 -1.26
C LEU A 153 -28.83 10.48 -2.11
N ALA A 154 -28.59 10.42 -3.43
CA ALA A 154 -28.98 11.45 -4.37
C ALA A 154 -30.49 11.74 -4.32
N ARG A 155 -31.32 10.70 -4.28
CA ARG A 155 -32.78 10.83 -4.14
C ARG A 155 -33.19 11.45 -2.81
N CYS A 156 -32.57 11.05 -1.71
CA CYS A 156 -32.82 11.63 -0.39
C CYS A 156 -32.51 13.14 -0.36
N ILE A 157 -31.41 13.56 -0.98
CA ILE A 157 -31.02 14.98 -1.10
C ILE A 157 -32.04 15.74 -1.97
N GLU A 158 -32.44 15.18 -3.11
CA GLU A 158 -33.43 15.80 -4.01
C GLU A 158 -34.81 15.97 -3.36
N SER A 159 -35.18 15.08 -2.43
CA SER A 159 -36.43 15.16 -1.66
C SER A 159 -36.34 16.00 -0.38
N SER A 160 -35.20 16.66 -0.12
CA SER A 160 -34.97 17.38 1.12
C SER A 160 -35.49 18.82 1.06
N ASP A 161 -36.43 19.14 1.96
CA ASP A 161 -37.05 20.47 2.05
C ASP A 161 -36.82 21.15 3.42
N SER A 162 -36.40 20.42 4.46
CA SER A 162 -36.14 20.94 5.81
C SER A 162 -35.31 19.93 6.64
N PRO A 163 -34.35 20.36 7.49
CA PRO A 163 -33.93 21.74 7.77
C PRO A 163 -32.97 22.34 6.72
N PHE A 164 -32.47 21.53 5.79
CA PHE A 164 -31.65 21.94 4.66
C PHE A 164 -32.44 21.70 3.38
N THR A 165 -32.46 22.67 2.48
CA THR A 165 -33.11 22.53 1.17
C THR A 165 -32.22 21.74 0.23
N HIS A 166 -32.78 21.06 -0.77
CA HIS A 166 -32.01 20.32 -1.79
C HIS A 166 -30.99 21.16 -2.59
N THR A 167 -31.10 22.50 -2.55
CA THR A 167 -30.14 23.46 -3.11
C THR A 167 -29.04 23.90 -2.14
N ASP A 168 -29.03 23.35 -0.92
CA ASP A 168 -28.03 23.65 0.08
C ASP A 168 -26.62 23.32 -0.44
N PRO A 169 -25.64 24.25 -0.34
CA PRO A 169 -24.31 24.06 -0.88
C PRO A 169 -23.58 22.84 -0.34
N ASP A 170 -23.76 22.49 0.94
CA ASP A 170 -23.08 21.36 1.57
C ASP A 170 -23.70 20.04 1.11
N LEU A 171 -25.03 19.99 0.94
CA LEU A 171 -25.72 18.83 0.35
C LEU A 171 -25.33 18.61 -1.12
N LEU A 172 -25.21 19.68 -1.90
CA LEU A 172 -24.75 19.60 -3.28
C LEU A 172 -23.28 19.15 -3.37
N LEU A 173 -22.42 19.67 -2.49
CA LEU A 173 -21.02 19.25 -2.39
C LEU A 173 -20.92 17.77 -1.99
N LEU A 174 -21.72 17.32 -1.03
CA LEU A 174 -21.79 15.92 -0.62
C LEU A 174 -22.21 15.02 -1.78
N LYS A 175 -23.28 15.39 -2.51
CA LYS A 175 -23.75 14.65 -3.69
C LYS A 175 -22.67 14.58 -4.77
N ALA A 176 -22.04 15.71 -5.09
CA ALA A 176 -20.98 15.77 -6.10
C ALA A 176 -19.76 14.92 -5.69
N THR A 177 -19.36 14.98 -4.42
CA THR A 177 -18.22 14.22 -3.89
C THR A 177 -18.52 12.72 -3.87
N SER A 178 -19.73 12.32 -3.50
CA SER A 178 -20.18 10.92 -3.51
C SER A 178 -20.16 10.36 -4.93
N ALA A 179 -20.76 11.07 -5.89
CA ALA A 179 -20.77 10.68 -7.30
C ALA A 179 -19.35 10.61 -7.90
N ALA A 180 -18.49 11.59 -7.60
CA ALA A 180 -17.10 11.58 -8.06
C ALA A 180 -16.30 10.40 -7.47
N SER A 181 -16.50 10.11 -6.18
CA SER A 181 -15.85 8.97 -5.50
C SER A 181 -16.28 7.65 -6.13
N MET A 182 -17.57 7.50 -6.45
CA MET A 182 -18.10 6.33 -7.14
C MET A 182 -17.47 6.12 -8.51
N GLN A 183 -17.43 7.17 -9.32
CA GLN A 183 -16.83 7.13 -10.65
C GLN A 183 -15.34 6.76 -10.58
N CYS A 184 -14.62 7.33 -9.62
CA CYS A 184 -13.22 6.99 -9.37
C CYS A 184 -13.06 5.48 -9.06
N LEU A 185 -13.88 4.92 -8.17
CA LEU A 185 -13.82 3.51 -7.82
C LEU A 185 -14.15 2.59 -9.01
N LEU A 186 -15.14 2.94 -9.82
CA LEU A 186 -15.50 2.20 -11.04
C LEU A 186 -14.33 2.22 -12.05
N GLN A 187 -13.70 3.37 -12.24
CA GLN A 187 -12.53 3.50 -13.11
C GLN A 187 -11.34 2.66 -12.60
N CYS A 188 -11.05 2.71 -11.30
CA CYS A 188 -10.00 1.90 -10.69
C CYS A 188 -10.24 0.40 -10.90
N LEU A 189 -11.46 -0.09 -10.66
CA LEU A 189 -11.81 -1.50 -10.92
C LEU A 189 -11.63 -1.85 -12.40
N GLY A 190 -12.04 -0.97 -13.30
CA GLY A 190 -11.87 -1.16 -14.75
C GLY A 190 -10.40 -1.30 -15.17
N ILE A 191 -9.51 -0.49 -14.58
CA ILE A 191 -8.06 -0.58 -14.80
C ILE A 191 -7.52 -1.92 -14.30
N LEU A 192 -7.89 -2.34 -13.09
CA LEU A 192 -7.45 -3.61 -12.50
C LEU A 192 -7.88 -4.82 -13.33
N MET A 193 -9.13 -4.84 -13.78
CA MET A 193 -9.65 -5.91 -14.65
C MET A 193 -8.91 -5.98 -15.98
N ARG A 194 -8.63 -4.82 -16.60
CA ARG A 194 -7.89 -4.77 -17.86
C ARG A 194 -6.46 -5.29 -17.67
N GLN A 195 -5.79 -4.94 -16.56
CA GLN A 195 -4.46 -5.47 -16.25
C GLN A 195 -4.46 -7.00 -16.06
N GLN A 196 -5.48 -7.57 -15.40
CA GLN A 196 -5.59 -9.02 -15.28
C GLN A 196 -5.86 -9.72 -16.62
N GLN A 197 -6.69 -9.11 -17.49
CA GLN A 197 -6.90 -9.62 -18.84
C GLN A 197 -5.61 -9.62 -19.66
N TYR A 198 -4.81 -8.55 -19.57
CA TYR A 198 -3.50 -8.53 -20.20
C TYR A 198 -2.60 -9.63 -19.63
N ALA A 199 -2.47 -9.74 -18.31
CA ALA A 199 -1.63 -10.76 -17.68
C ALA A 199 -2.03 -12.19 -18.09
N THR A 200 -3.33 -12.50 -18.15
CA THR A 200 -3.82 -13.82 -18.59
C THR A 200 -3.62 -14.08 -20.09
N ALA A 201 -3.68 -13.04 -20.93
CA ALA A 201 -3.42 -13.15 -22.37
C ALA A 201 -1.93 -13.40 -22.67
N THR A 202 -1.01 -12.74 -21.95
CA THR A 202 0.44 -12.97 -22.12
C THR A 202 0.82 -14.41 -21.81
N ILE A 203 0.21 -15.02 -20.78
CA ILE A 203 0.45 -16.42 -20.40
C ILE A 203 -0.01 -17.40 -21.50
N LYS A 204 -1.14 -17.12 -22.16
CA LYS A 204 -1.65 -17.97 -23.25
C LYS A 204 -0.76 -17.93 -24.49
N ASN A 205 -0.21 -16.76 -24.84
CA ASN A 205 0.68 -16.64 -25.99
C ASN A 205 2.04 -17.32 -25.75
N SER A 206 2.63 -17.21 -24.55
CA SER A 206 3.91 -17.87 -24.24
C SER A 206 3.84 -19.41 -24.30
N ASN A 207 2.68 -20.00 -24.04
CA ASN A 207 2.50 -21.46 -24.14
C ASN A 207 2.32 -21.95 -25.59
N ASN A 208 1.96 -21.08 -26.53
CA ASN A 208 1.79 -21.44 -27.93
C ASN A 208 3.09 -21.37 -28.75
N ASP A 209 4.08 -20.59 -28.33
CA ASP A 209 5.39 -20.49 -29.00
C ASP A 209 6.38 -21.59 -28.59
N SER A 210 5.94 -22.55 -27.75
CA SER A 210 6.76 -23.64 -27.21
C SER A 210 6.59 -24.98 -27.95
N HIS A 211 5.89 -25.01 -29.09
CA HIS A 211 5.58 -26.23 -29.85
C HIS A 211 6.04 -26.16 -31.31
#